data_AF-A0A9D2KZW0-F1
#
_entry.id   AF-A0A9D2KZW0-F1
#
_cell.length_a   1.000
_cell.length_b   1.000
_cell.length_c   1.000
_cell.angle_alpha   90.00
_cell.angle_beta   90.00
_cell.angle_gamma   90.00
#
_symmetry.space_group_name_H-M   'P 1'
#
loop_
_entity.id
_entity.type
_entity.pdbx_description
1 polymer ?
#
loop_
_entity_poly.entity_id
_entity_poly.type
_entity_poly.pdbx_seq_one_letter_code
_entity_poly.pdbx_strand_id
1 'polypeptide(L)'
;MFDLNIPVDPIRDYHLADWKYEKIMEEIADFEKALDEDHEIALKLAAFGSSVTMVVTSIGYQNPDMLYFYGFVNGKDAQLIQHVSQLNFLMTSVERKDKTKPARRIGFRLSDISEDRT
;
A
#
# COMPACT_ATOMS: atom_id res chain seq x y z
N MET A 1 47.14 13.04 2.37
CA MET A 1 45.73 13.45 2.19
C MET A 1 44.88 12.21 2.38
N PHE A 2 43.89 12.25 3.27
CA PHE A 2 42.91 11.18 3.41
C PHE A 2 41.71 11.55 2.54
N ASP A 3 41.43 10.76 1.50
CA ASP A 3 40.17 10.85 0.76
C ASP A 3 39.06 10.24 1.63
N LEU A 4 38.26 11.11 2.27
CA LEU A 4 36.98 10.69 2.83
C LEU A 4 36.00 10.52 1.67
N ASN A 5 35.96 9.31 1.10
CA ASN A 5 34.83 8.90 0.27
C ASN A 5 33.62 8.65 1.18
N ILE A 6 32.94 9.72 1.62
CA ILE A 6 31.67 9.59 2.31
C ILE A 6 30.64 9.17 1.27
N PRO A 7 30.00 7.99 1.39
CA PRO A 7 28.84 7.68 0.58
C PRO A 7 27.77 8.73 0.90
N VAL A 8 27.55 9.64 -0.05
CA VAL A 8 26.39 10.52 -0.02
C VAL A 8 25.21 9.67 -0.43
N ASP A 9 24.36 9.31 0.52
CA ASP A 9 23.06 8.74 0.19
C ASP A 9 22.38 9.70 -0.79
N PRO A 10 21.85 9.19 -1.92
CA PRO A 10 21.17 10.04 -2.89
C PRO A 10 20.03 10.78 -2.19
N ILE A 11 19.92 12.08 -2.46
CA ILE A 11 18.83 12.90 -1.94
C ILE A 11 17.52 12.26 -2.37
N ARG A 12 16.67 11.95 -1.39
CA ARG A 12 15.37 11.33 -1.63
C ARG A 12 14.49 12.25 -2.48
N ASP A 13 13.99 11.74 -3.60
CA ASP A 13 13.01 12.45 -4.42
C ASP A 13 11.60 12.21 -3.89
N TYR A 14 11.05 13.22 -3.23
CA TYR A 14 9.72 13.15 -2.66
C TYR A 14 8.61 13.14 -3.70
N HIS A 15 8.85 13.31 -5.00
CA HIS A 15 7.80 13.24 -6.01
C HIS A 15 7.47 11.80 -6.44
N LEU A 16 8.35 10.85 -6.10
CA LEU A 16 8.21 9.46 -6.51
C LEU A 16 7.13 8.71 -5.72
N ALA A 17 6.59 7.67 -6.36
CA ALA A 17 5.55 6.82 -5.82
C ALA A 17 6.03 6.02 -4.60
N ASP A 18 7.32 5.72 -4.49
CA ASP A 18 7.91 5.03 -3.32
C ASP A 18 7.63 5.75 -2.00
N TRP A 19 7.81 7.07 -1.93
CA TRP A 19 7.54 7.85 -0.75
C TRP A 19 6.05 7.92 -0.46
N LYS A 20 5.20 7.98 -1.49
CA LYS A 20 3.73 7.98 -1.33
C LYS A 20 3.29 6.64 -0.75
N TYR A 21 3.82 5.56 -1.30
CA TYR A 21 3.61 4.20 -0.84
C TYR A 21 4.00 4.04 0.63
N GLU A 22 5.20 4.47 1.01
CA GLU A 22 5.65 4.39 2.42
C GLU A 22 4.68 5.11 3.36
N LYS A 23 4.23 6.32 3.02
CA LYS A 23 3.26 7.05 3.85
C LYS A 23 1.90 6.38 3.92
N ILE A 24 1.42 5.80 2.82
CA ILE A 24 0.19 5.01 2.84
C ILE A 24 0.33 3.78 3.74
N MET A 25 1.47 3.08 3.68
CA MET A 25 1.72 1.90 4.49
C MET A 25 1.86 2.22 5.99
N GLU A 26 2.48 3.36 6.34
CA GLU A 26 2.50 3.88 7.71
C GLU A 26 1.08 4.11 8.24
N GLU A 27 0.24 4.82 7.49
CA GLU A 27 -1.15 5.11 7.88
C GLU A 27 -2.02 3.84 7.96
N ILE A 28 -1.81 2.87 7.07
CA ILE A 28 -2.48 1.56 7.13
C ILE A 28 -2.08 0.81 8.39
N ALA A 29 -0.78 0.78 8.71
CA ALA A 29 -0.30 0.10 9.91
C ALA A 29 -0.89 0.73 11.18
N ASP A 30 -1.00 2.06 11.23
CA ASP A 30 -1.63 2.76 12.35
C ASP A 30 -3.13 2.52 12.44
N PHE A 31 -3.85 2.48 11.31
CA PHE A 31 -5.26 2.10 11.27
C PHE A 31 -5.47 0.66 11.77
N GLU A 32 -4.64 -0.27 11.33
CA GLU A 32 -4.73 -1.69 11.69
C GLU A 32 -4.45 -1.97 13.17
N LYS A 33 -3.61 -1.16 13.84
CA LYS A 33 -3.40 -1.26 15.30
C LYS A 33 -4.67 -1.04 16.11
N ALA A 34 -5.62 -0.28 15.57
CA ALA A 34 -6.90 0.00 16.23
C ALA A 34 -7.97 -1.08 15.96
N LEU A 35 -7.71 -2.03 15.06
CA LEU A 35 -8.65 -3.08 14.73
C LEU A 35 -8.52 -4.28 15.67
N ASP A 36 -9.67 -4.82 16.08
CA ASP A 36 -9.74 -6.11 16.75
C ASP A 36 -9.38 -7.27 15.79
N GLU A 37 -9.38 -8.49 16.33
CA GLU A 37 -9.08 -9.68 15.54
C GLU A 37 -10.17 -9.99 14.51
N ASP A 38 -11.40 -9.53 14.69
CA ASP A 38 -12.54 -9.85 13.84
C ASP A 38 -12.66 -9.01 12.57
N HIS A 39 -11.86 -7.95 12.48
CA HIS A 39 -11.92 -6.98 11.42
C HIS A 39 -10.63 -6.91 10.60
N GLU A 40 -10.80 -6.79 9.29
CA GLU A 40 -9.74 -6.57 8.30
C GLU A 40 -9.91 -5.19 7.66
N ILE A 41 -8.82 -4.61 7.18
CA ILE A 41 -8.88 -3.33 6.47
C ILE A 41 -9.52 -3.49 5.09
N ALA A 42 -10.30 -2.50 4.71
CA ALA A 42 -10.82 -2.31 3.36
C ALA A 42 -10.68 -0.84 2.96
N LEU A 43 -10.54 -0.62 1.65
CA LEU A 43 -10.53 0.72 1.07
C LEU A 43 -11.86 0.96 0.36
N LYS A 44 -12.53 2.05 0.72
CA LYS A 44 -13.66 2.57 -0.05
C LYS A 44 -13.12 3.62 -1.02
N LEU A 45 -13.17 3.27 -2.29
CA LEU A 45 -12.60 4.02 -3.40
C LEU A 45 -13.73 4.74 -4.14
N ALA A 46 -13.58 6.03 -4.36
CA ALA A 46 -14.45 6.76 -5.27
C ALA A 46 -13.99 6.48 -6.71
N ALA A 47 -14.78 5.71 -7.46
CA ALA A 47 -14.44 5.33 -8.83
C ALA A 47 -15.68 5.41 -9.72
N PHE A 48 -15.54 6.06 -10.88
CA PHE A 48 -16.57 6.07 -11.94
C PHE A 48 -17.95 6.58 -11.48
N GLY A 49 -18.00 7.59 -10.58
CA GLY A 49 -19.26 8.12 -10.05
C GLY A 49 -19.98 7.19 -9.06
N SER A 50 -19.33 6.10 -8.66
CA SER A 50 -19.79 5.15 -7.65
C SER A 50 -18.73 4.94 -6.57
N SER A 51 -19.09 4.29 -5.47
CA SER A 51 -18.11 3.84 -4.48
C SER A 51 -17.92 2.33 -4.59
N VAL A 52 -16.67 1.90 -4.74
CA VAL A 52 -16.28 0.49 -4.70
C VAL A 52 -15.56 0.23 -3.39
N THR A 53 -15.98 -0.80 -2.65
CA THR A 53 -15.25 -1.28 -1.47
C THR A 53 -14.37 -2.46 -1.88
N MET A 54 -13.05 -2.29 -1.71
CA MET A 54 -12.06 -3.33 -1.93
C MET A 54 -11.49 -3.78 -0.59
N VAL A 55 -11.51 -5.08 -0.33
CA VAL A 55 -10.75 -5.67 0.79
C VAL A 55 -9.32 -5.87 0.31
N VAL A 56 -8.43 -4.95 0.69
CA VAL A 56 -7.06 -4.90 0.19
C VAL A 56 -6.20 -5.93 0.92
N THR A 57 -5.32 -6.59 0.17
CA THR A 57 -4.37 -7.59 0.68
C THR A 57 -2.92 -7.20 0.46
N SER A 58 -2.66 -6.37 -0.54
CA SER A 58 -1.32 -5.88 -0.85
C SER A 58 -1.41 -4.57 -1.60
N ILE A 59 -0.40 -3.73 -1.41
CA ILE A 59 -0.19 -2.53 -2.21
C ILE A 59 1.20 -2.62 -2.84
N GLY A 60 1.32 -2.22 -4.10
CA GLY A 60 2.58 -2.05 -4.79
C GLY A 60 2.68 -0.65 -5.38
N TYR A 61 3.88 -0.27 -5.82
CA TYR A 61 4.14 1.00 -6.47
C TYR A 61 5.10 0.83 -7.65
N GLN A 62 5.09 1.80 -8.55
CA GLN A 62 6.10 1.93 -9.60
C GLN A 62 6.42 3.42 -9.77
N ASN A 63 7.69 3.78 -9.59
CA ASN A 63 8.16 5.13 -9.83
C ASN A 63 8.02 5.48 -11.33
N PRO A 64 7.62 6.72 -11.68
CA PRO A 64 7.49 7.86 -10.76
C PRO A 64 6.15 7.98 -10.04
N ASP A 65 5.05 7.40 -10.51
CA ASP A 65 3.72 7.91 -10.14
C ASP A 65 2.59 6.88 -10.05
N MET A 66 2.88 5.57 -10.10
CA MET A 66 1.85 4.54 -10.12
C MET A 66 1.73 3.77 -8.79
N LEU A 67 0.49 3.47 -8.41
CA LEU A 67 0.13 2.60 -7.29
C LEU A 67 -0.80 1.48 -7.74
N TYR A 68 -0.61 0.31 -7.15
CA TYR A 68 -1.37 -0.90 -7.43
C TYR A 68 -1.98 -1.43 -6.14
N PHE A 69 -3.30 -1.54 -6.09
CA PHE A 69 -4.03 -2.12 -4.97
C PHE A 69 -4.55 -3.49 -5.39
N TYR A 70 -4.16 -4.53 -4.65
CA TYR A 70 -4.57 -5.90 -4.89
C TYR A 70 -5.51 -6.35 -3.77
N GLY A 71 -6.53 -7.13 -4.12
CA GLY A 71 -7.43 -7.69 -3.14
C GLY A 71 -8.70 -8.23 -3.75
N PHE A 72 -9.80 -8.04 -3.02
CA PHE A 72 -11.09 -8.59 -3.40
C PHE A 72 -12.18 -7.52 -3.46
N VAL A 73 -12.98 -7.55 -4.52
CA VAL A 73 -14.23 -6.79 -4.62
C VAL A 73 -15.37 -7.79 -4.73
N ASN A 74 -16.34 -7.72 -3.81
CA ASN A 74 -17.44 -8.70 -3.72
C ASN A 74 -16.96 -10.16 -3.70
N GLY A 75 -15.80 -10.42 -3.09
CA GLY A 75 -15.19 -11.75 -3.00
C GLY A 75 -14.50 -12.26 -4.27
N LYS A 76 -14.41 -11.45 -5.33
CA LYS A 76 -13.65 -11.78 -6.54
C LYS A 76 -12.31 -11.06 -6.52
N ASP A 77 -11.27 -11.72 -7.02
CA ASP A 77 -9.96 -11.12 -7.21
C ASP A 77 -10.09 -9.84 -8.06
N ALA A 78 -9.45 -8.78 -7.60
CA ALA A 78 -9.50 -7.48 -8.23
C ALA A 78 -8.17 -6.75 -8.04
N GLN A 79 -7.82 -5.97 -9.06
CA GLN A 79 -6.70 -5.05 -9.02
C GLN A 79 -7.21 -3.67 -9.40
N LEU A 80 -6.83 -2.67 -8.62
CA LEU A 80 -7.02 -1.27 -8.98
C LEU A 80 -5.64 -0.65 -9.26
N ILE A 81 -5.57 0.10 -10.34
CA ILE A 81 -4.39 0.84 -10.77
C ILE A 81 -4.72 2.33 -10.65
N GLN A 82 -3.90 3.09 -9.93
CA GLN A 82 -4.09 4.53 -9.76
C GLN A 82 -2.78 5.29 -9.98
N HIS A 83 -2.91 6.49 -10.56
CA HIS A 83 -1.86 7.49 -10.50
C HIS A 83 -1.88 8.17 -9.12
N VAL A 84 -0.72 8.47 -8.53
CA VAL A 84 -0.60 9.04 -7.16
C VAL A 84 -1.36 10.35 -6.98
N SER A 85 -1.53 11.16 -8.03
CA SER A 85 -2.29 12.41 -7.96
C SER A 85 -3.81 12.21 -7.85
N GLN A 86 -4.31 10.99 -8.07
CA GLN A 86 -5.73 10.65 -8.05
C GLN A 86 -6.15 9.94 -6.76
N LEU A 87 -5.26 9.86 -5.78
CA LEU A 87 -5.54 9.18 -4.52
C LEU A 87 -6.65 9.90 -3.76
N ASN A 88 -7.77 9.21 -3.64
CA ASN A 88 -8.89 9.59 -2.80
C ASN A 88 -9.60 8.31 -2.34
N PHE A 89 -9.21 7.83 -1.17
CA PHE A 89 -9.80 6.64 -0.58
C PHE A 89 -10.06 6.85 0.91
N LEU A 90 -11.07 6.15 1.39
CA LEU A 90 -11.36 6.03 2.81
C LEU A 90 -10.87 4.65 3.28
N MET A 91 -10.03 4.63 4.32
CA MET A 91 -9.76 3.41 5.07
C MET A 91 -10.95 3.09 5.97
N THR A 92 -11.43 1.86 5.91
CA THR A 92 -12.53 1.34 6.74
C THR A 92 -12.22 -0.08 7.14
N SER A 93 -12.97 -0.65 8.07
CA SER A 93 -12.93 -2.07 8.39
C SER A 93 -14.07 -2.84 7.75
N VAL A 94 -13.85 -4.14 7.55
CA VAL A 94 -14.87 -5.13 7.23
C VAL A 94 -14.71 -6.33 8.14
N GLU A 95 -15.81 -7.01 8.45
CA GLU A 95 -15.75 -8.27 9.19
C GLU A 95 -15.06 -9.35 8.34
N ARG A 96 -14.11 -10.08 8.95
CA ARG A 96 -13.42 -11.18 8.27
C ARG A 96 -14.40 -12.29 7.90
N LYS A 97 -14.29 -12.80 6.66
CA LYS A 97 -15.15 -13.89 6.17
C LYS A 97 -14.82 -15.25 6.79
N ASP A 98 -13.54 -15.54 6.98
CA ASP A 98 -13.07 -16.82 7.51
C ASP A 98 -12.59 -16.62 8.95
N LYS A 99 -13.46 -16.93 9.92
CA LYS A 99 -13.18 -16.81 11.35
C LYS A 99 -12.21 -17.89 11.87
N THR A 100 -11.86 -18.89 11.05
CA THR A 100 -10.89 -19.93 11.42
C THR A 100 -9.43 -19.49 11.25
N LYS A 101 -9.21 -18.36 10.58
CA LYS A 101 -7.89 -17.78 10.33
C LYS A 101 -7.73 -16.45 11.07
N PRO A 102 -6.49 -16.07 11.43
CA PRO A 102 -6.23 -14.72 11.94
C PRO A 102 -6.65 -13.66 10.90
N ALA A 103 -7.08 -12.49 11.35
CA ALA A 103 -7.37 -11.37 10.46
C ALA A 103 -6.13 -11.04 9.62
N ARG A 104 -6.35 -10.81 8.32
CA ARG A 104 -5.30 -10.35 7.42
C ARG A 104 -4.91 -8.92 7.78
N ARG A 105 -3.60 -8.70 7.84
CA ARG A 105 -2.96 -7.39 7.99
C ARG A 105 -2.10 -7.11 6.78
N ILE A 106 -2.10 -5.88 6.29
CA ILE A 106 -1.28 -5.47 5.14
C ILE A 106 0.13 -5.23 5.64
N GLY A 107 1.02 -6.20 5.42
CA GLY A 107 2.44 -6.07 5.77
C GLY A 107 3.25 -5.33 4.72
N PHE A 108 4.41 -4.80 5.13
CA PHE A 108 5.46 -4.37 4.22
C PHE A 108 5.98 -5.57 3.44
N ARG A 109 5.80 -5.56 2.12
CA ARG A 109 6.68 -6.33 1.24
C ARG A 109 7.76 -5.34 0.82
N LEU A 110 8.90 -5.37 1.50
CA LEU A 110 10.14 -4.88 0.90
C LEU A 110 10.31 -5.72 -0.38
N SER A 111 9.85 -5.18 -1.50
CA SER A 111 10.25 -5.71 -2.79
C SER A 111 11.76 -5.49 -2.85
N ASP A 112 12.53 -6.56 -2.80
CA ASP A 112 13.97 -6.58 -3.07
C ASP A 112 14.20 -6.02 -4.48
N ILE A 113 14.25 -4.69 -4.59
CA ILE A 113 14.62 -3.97 -5.81
C ILE A 113 15.94 -3.26 -5.49
N SER A 114 16.99 -4.05 -5.33
CA SER A 114 18.36 -3.57 -5.51
C SER A 114 19.29 -4.75 -5.73
N GLU A 115 19.27 -5.31 -6.95
CA GLU A 115 20.44 -5.99 -7.53
C GLU A 115 20.15 -6.29 -9.01
N ASP A 116 20.11 -5.24 -9.84
CA ASP A 116 20.53 -5.40 -11.24
C ASP A 116 21.13 -4.09 -11.77
N ARG A 117 22.39 -3.86 -11.38
CA ARG A 117 23.35 -2.99 -12.08
C ARG A 117 24.76 -3.54 -11.87
N THR A 118 25.09 -4.62 -12.57
CA THR A 118 26.46 -4.82 -13.07
C THR A 118 26.44 -5.55 -14.41
#